data_AF-A0A2G6HI29-F1
#
_entry.id   AF-A0A2G6HI29-F1
#
_cell.length_a   1.000
_cell.length_b   1.000
_cell.length_c   1.000
_cell.angle_alpha   90.00
_cell.angle_beta   90.00
_cell.angle_gamma   90.00
#
_symmetry.space_group_name_H-M   'P 1'
#
loop_
_entity.id
_entity.type
_entity.pdbx_description
1 polymer ?
#
loop_
_entity_poly.entity_id
_entity_poly.type
_entity_poly.pdbx_seq_one_letter_code
_entity_poly.pdbx_strand_id
1 'polypeptide(L)'
;MPRFLAAKPDAALIKLPWQLPLAEWPTEHLVALPRGISRHVVRFIQVGDQIMAAKEIIEDVAVNEYRLLTELVRNHTPSVEPVGVVLGRVDADGEPLEPILLTNHLQFSLPYRVLFHYGVRPDTVSRLIDAMVVLLVRLHLIGFRWGDVSLSNVLFRRDAGCFAAYLVDAETGELHDRLTDGQRAHDMEIARVNIFGEFSDLEAGGLLDPALDPLELVKTIETRYNELWKELTSAEEFLDSEMHRLEGRVRRLNALGFDVAEFDITTSSDG
;
A
#
# COMPACT_ATOMS: atom_id res chain seq x y z
N MET A 1 -6.89 -19.97 -25.32
CA MET A 1 -5.54 -19.49 -24.95
C MET A 1 -5.71 -18.25 -24.09
N PRO A 2 -4.96 -18.13 -22.99
CA PRO A 2 -5.03 -16.95 -22.13
C PRO A 2 -4.61 -15.69 -22.90
N ARG A 3 -5.25 -14.56 -22.57
CA ARG A 3 -4.90 -13.23 -23.08
C ARG A 3 -4.13 -12.49 -22.00
N PHE A 4 -3.02 -11.87 -22.37
CA PHE A 4 -2.18 -11.11 -21.45
C PHE A 4 -2.40 -9.61 -21.69
N LEU A 5 -2.96 -8.93 -20.69
CA LEU A 5 -2.97 -7.48 -20.61
C LEU A 5 -1.76 -7.08 -19.74
N ALA A 6 -0.60 -6.84 -20.35
CA ALA A 6 0.63 -6.55 -19.61
C ALA A 6 1.31 -5.28 -20.11
N ALA A 7 1.99 -4.58 -19.20
CA ALA A 7 2.80 -3.41 -19.55
C ALA A 7 4.06 -3.82 -20.32
N LYS A 8 4.62 -5.01 -20.04
CA LYS A 8 5.77 -5.59 -20.74
C LYS A 8 5.54 -7.08 -21.03
N PRO A 9 5.69 -7.53 -22.29
CA PRO A 9 5.58 -8.94 -22.62
C PRO A 9 6.82 -9.72 -22.13
N ASP A 10 6.59 -10.76 -21.32
CA ASP A 10 7.61 -11.73 -20.90
C ASP A 10 7.24 -13.13 -21.41
N ALA A 11 8.12 -13.71 -22.24
CA ALA A 11 7.91 -15.04 -22.81
C ALA A 11 7.94 -16.16 -21.75
N ALA A 12 8.56 -15.94 -20.58
CA ALA A 12 8.55 -16.90 -19.49
C ALA A 12 7.14 -17.11 -18.92
N LEU A 13 6.26 -16.11 -18.98
CA LEU A 13 4.87 -16.23 -18.54
C LEU A 13 4.10 -17.27 -19.36
N ILE A 14 4.41 -17.44 -20.65
CA ILE A 14 3.67 -18.35 -21.54
C ILE A 14 3.77 -19.81 -21.08
N LYS A 15 4.85 -20.18 -20.40
CA LYS A 15 5.15 -21.57 -20.00
C LYS A 15 4.46 -22.00 -18.71
N LEU A 16 3.78 -21.10 -18.02
CA LEU A 16 3.13 -21.38 -16.74
C LEU A 16 1.80 -22.14 -16.91
N PRO A 17 1.36 -22.91 -15.89
CA PRO A 17 0.18 -23.77 -15.99
C PRO A 17 -1.13 -22.98 -15.81
N TRP A 18 -1.41 -22.07 -16.74
CA TRP A 18 -2.59 -21.19 -16.70
C TRP A 18 -3.94 -21.93 -16.73
N GLN A 19 -3.93 -23.20 -17.10
CA GLN A 19 -5.08 -24.10 -17.10
C GLN A 19 -5.41 -24.71 -15.73
N LEU A 20 -4.62 -24.44 -14.69
CA LEU A 20 -4.89 -24.89 -13.33
C LEU A 20 -5.38 -23.71 -12.47
N PRO A 21 -6.36 -23.90 -11.57
CA PRO A 21 -6.67 -22.92 -10.52
C PRO A 21 -5.42 -22.55 -9.74
N LEU A 22 -5.24 -21.29 -9.38
CA LEU A 22 -3.98 -20.83 -8.76
C LEU A 22 -3.68 -21.56 -7.44
N ALA A 23 -4.72 -22.00 -6.74
CA ALA A 23 -4.59 -22.76 -5.51
C ALA A 23 -3.87 -24.11 -5.69
N GLU A 24 -3.99 -24.70 -6.89
CA GLU A 24 -3.54 -26.05 -7.26
C GLU A 24 -2.22 -26.04 -8.05
N TRP A 25 -1.57 -24.88 -8.17
CA TRP A 25 -0.32 -24.78 -8.93
C TRP A 25 0.79 -25.66 -8.33
N PRO A 26 1.54 -26.39 -9.18
CA PRO A 26 2.68 -27.21 -8.75
C PRO A 26 3.75 -26.39 -8.01
N THR A 27 4.31 -26.96 -6.94
CA THR A 27 5.29 -26.27 -6.08
C THR A 27 6.57 -25.86 -6.79
N GLU A 28 6.93 -26.51 -7.91
CA GLU A 28 8.08 -26.13 -8.75
C GLU A 28 7.96 -24.75 -9.40
N HIS A 29 6.74 -24.21 -9.52
CA HIS A 29 6.49 -22.85 -9.98
C HIS A 29 6.35 -21.84 -8.84
N LEU A 30 6.25 -22.32 -7.60
CA LEU A 30 5.92 -21.51 -6.43
C LEU A 30 7.16 -21.17 -5.61
N VAL A 31 7.22 -19.94 -5.14
CA VAL A 31 8.23 -19.48 -4.19
C VAL A 31 7.61 -19.35 -2.81
N ALA A 32 8.24 -19.97 -1.81
CA ALA A 32 7.79 -19.88 -0.42
C ALA A 32 8.27 -18.56 0.20
N LEU A 33 7.39 -17.56 0.24
CA LEU A 33 7.62 -16.29 0.92
C LEU A 33 6.61 -16.08 2.05
N PRO A 34 6.99 -15.32 3.11
CA PRO A 34 6.04 -14.91 4.12
C PRO A 34 4.90 -14.12 3.47
N ARG A 35 3.66 -14.54 3.72
CA ARG A 35 2.46 -13.91 3.17
C ARG A 35 1.57 -13.38 4.28
N GLY A 36 0.90 -12.26 4.00
CA GLY A 36 -0.18 -11.77 4.81
C GLY A 36 -1.43 -12.65 4.72
N ILE A 37 -2.46 -12.25 5.46
CA ILE A 37 -3.80 -12.82 5.29
C ILE A 37 -4.41 -12.15 4.07
N SER A 38 -5.01 -12.95 3.18
CA SER A 38 -5.71 -12.49 1.99
C SER A 38 -7.02 -13.23 1.88
N ARG A 39 -8.07 -12.52 1.47
CA ARG A 39 -9.37 -13.11 1.13
C ARG A 39 -9.31 -13.92 -0.17
N HIS A 40 -8.37 -13.58 -1.04
CA HIS A 40 -8.16 -14.17 -2.36
C HIS A 40 -6.99 -15.16 -2.35
N VAL A 41 -6.97 -16.05 -3.33
CA VAL A 41 -5.84 -16.96 -3.54
C VAL A 41 -4.65 -16.14 -4.07
N VAL A 42 -3.61 -16.05 -3.25
CA VAL A 42 -2.33 -15.41 -3.61
C VAL A 42 -1.21 -16.45 -3.59
N ARG A 43 -0.37 -16.41 -4.63
CA ARG A 43 0.83 -17.24 -4.77
C ARG A 43 2.00 -16.39 -5.26
N PHE A 44 3.20 -16.69 -4.79
CA PHE A 44 4.42 -16.10 -5.37
C PHE A 44 5.00 -17.07 -6.38
N ILE A 45 5.30 -16.56 -7.58
CA ILE A 45 5.77 -17.34 -8.71
C ILE A 45 7.11 -16.81 -9.21
N GLN A 46 7.98 -17.71 -9.66
CA GLN A 46 9.23 -17.35 -10.31
C GLN A 46 9.01 -17.21 -11.82
N VAL A 47 9.34 -16.04 -12.38
CA VAL A 47 9.23 -15.73 -13.80
C VAL A 47 10.57 -15.17 -14.26
N GLY A 48 11.34 -15.98 -14.99
CA GLY A 48 12.74 -15.64 -15.29
C GLY A 48 13.54 -15.44 -14.00
N ASP A 49 14.15 -14.26 -13.84
CA ASP A 49 14.91 -13.87 -12.64
C ASP A 49 14.06 -13.06 -11.63
N GLN A 50 12.78 -12.86 -11.91
CA GLN A 50 11.87 -12.06 -11.08
C GLN A 50 10.90 -12.93 -10.29
N ILE A 51 10.54 -12.46 -9.09
CA ILE A 51 9.45 -13.04 -8.31
C ILE A 51 8.23 -12.12 -8.47
N MET A 52 7.09 -12.72 -8.80
CA MET A 52 5.82 -12.02 -8.95
C MET A 52 4.82 -12.57 -7.94
N ALA A 53 3.92 -11.72 -7.45
CA ALA A 53 2.70 -12.15 -6.77
C ALA A 53 1.60 -12.34 -7.82
N ALA A 54 0.98 -13.51 -7.82
CA ALA A 54 -0.21 -13.85 -8.58
C ALA A 54 -1.41 -13.83 -7.62
N LYS A 55 -2.43 -13.03 -7.94
CA LYS A 55 -3.69 -12.90 -7.21
C LYS A 55 -4.82 -13.33 -8.14
N GLU A 56 -5.49 -14.45 -7.83
CA GLU A 56 -6.63 -14.97 -8.61
C GLU A 56 -7.93 -14.36 -8.10
N ILE A 57 -8.61 -13.59 -8.96
CA ILE A 57 -9.80 -12.78 -8.65
C ILE A 57 -10.67 -12.56 -9.88
N ILE A 58 -11.90 -12.10 -9.65
CA ILE A 58 -12.91 -11.79 -10.68
C ILE A 58 -12.38 -10.74 -11.68
N GLU A 59 -12.77 -10.87 -12.94
CA GLU A 59 -12.24 -10.11 -14.07
C GLU A 59 -12.34 -8.59 -13.96
N ASP A 60 -13.51 -8.07 -13.58
CA ASP A 60 -13.74 -6.63 -13.45
C ASP A 60 -12.85 -6.02 -12.36
N VAL A 61 -12.71 -6.74 -11.23
CA VAL A 61 -11.82 -6.39 -10.14
C VAL A 61 -10.36 -6.42 -10.58
N ALA A 62 -9.91 -7.49 -11.24
CA ALA A 62 -8.53 -7.63 -11.71
C ALA A 62 -8.10 -6.50 -12.64
N VAL A 63 -8.95 -6.15 -13.60
CA VAL A 63 -8.67 -5.10 -14.58
C VAL A 63 -8.68 -3.73 -13.91
N ASN A 64 -9.63 -3.47 -13.00
CA ASN A 64 -9.67 -2.21 -12.26
C ASN A 64 -8.47 -2.05 -11.33
N GLU A 65 -8.10 -3.07 -10.56
CA GLU A 65 -6.95 -3.05 -9.65
C GLU A 65 -5.63 -2.85 -10.43
N TYR A 66 -5.45 -3.54 -11.57
CA TYR A 66 -4.32 -3.32 -12.47
C TYR A 66 -4.22 -1.86 -12.93
N ARG A 67 -5.34 -1.26 -13.34
CA ARG A 67 -5.41 0.14 -13.76
C ARG A 67 -5.04 1.08 -12.62
N LEU A 68 -5.61 0.88 -11.43
CA LEU A 68 -5.36 1.72 -10.26
C LEU A 68 -3.89 1.66 -9.83
N LEU A 69 -3.30 0.46 -9.70
CA LEU A 69 -1.89 0.30 -9.39
C LEU A 69 -0.99 0.96 -10.45
N THR A 70 -1.39 0.91 -11.72
CA THR A 70 -0.63 1.55 -12.81
C THR A 70 -0.62 3.07 -12.64
N GLU A 71 -1.75 3.66 -12.27
CA GLU A 71 -1.85 5.10 -11.98
C GLU A 71 -1.06 5.49 -10.73
N LEU A 72 -1.06 4.66 -9.68
CA LEU A 72 -0.25 4.91 -8.47
C LEU A 72 1.25 4.94 -8.79
N VAL A 73 1.73 3.96 -9.58
CA VAL A 73 3.14 3.93 -10.01
C VAL A 73 3.49 5.13 -10.87
N ARG A 74 2.60 5.55 -11.79
CA ARG A 74 2.78 6.76 -12.62
C ARG A 74 2.90 8.03 -11.78
N ASN A 75 2.16 8.12 -10.68
CA ASN A 75 2.21 9.25 -9.75
C ASN A 75 3.31 9.12 -8.68
N HIS A 76 4.22 8.14 -8.80
CA HIS A 76 5.27 7.86 -7.83
C HIS A 76 4.75 7.60 -6.40
N THR A 77 3.53 7.10 -6.28
CA THR A 77 2.93 6.75 -5.00
C THR A 77 3.38 5.34 -4.58
N PRO A 78 3.81 5.12 -3.31
CA PRO A 78 4.32 3.82 -2.88
C PRO A 78 3.27 2.70 -2.95
N SER A 79 3.36 1.85 -3.97
CA SER A 79 2.56 0.64 -4.14
C SER A 79 3.39 -0.50 -4.74
N VAL A 80 2.84 -1.71 -4.77
CA VAL A 80 3.37 -2.78 -5.62
C VAL A 80 3.23 -2.41 -7.09
N GLU A 81 4.19 -2.84 -7.90
CA GLU A 81 4.19 -2.53 -9.33
C GLU A 81 3.37 -3.58 -10.09
N PRO A 82 2.35 -3.17 -10.86
CA PRO A 82 1.56 -4.10 -11.65
C PRO A 82 2.33 -4.54 -12.89
N VAL A 83 2.32 -5.85 -13.15
CA VAL A 83 2.96 -6.46 -14.32
C VAL A 83 1.93 -6.68 -15.43
N GLY A 84 0.77 -7.25 -15.08
CA GLY A 84 -0.30 -7.52 -16.03
C GLY A 84 -1.45 -8.32 -15.44
N VAL A 85 -2.46 -8.56 -16.27
CA VAL A 85 -3.61 -9.43 -15.98
C VAL A 85 -3.66 -10.55 -17.01
N VAL A 86 -3.83 -11.78 -16.54
CA VAL A 86 -4.03 -12.98 -17.37
C VAL A 86 -5.51 -13.30 -17.42
N LEU A 87 -6.12 -13.06 -18.58
CA LEU A 87 -7.56 -13.16 -18.84
C LEU A 87 -7.91 -14.39 -19.66
N GLY A 88 -9.17 -14.83 -19.61
CA GLY A 88 -9.68 -15.91 -20.47
C GLY A 88 -8.96 -17.25 -20.25
N ARG A 89 -8.60 -17.53 -19.00
CA ARG A 89 -8.10 -18.84 -18.57
C ARG A 89 -9.23 -19.85 -18.63
N VAL A 90 -8.90 -21.07 -19.04
CA VAL A 90 -9.82 -22.21 -19.05
C VAL A 90 -9.07 -23.43 -18.55
N ASP A 91 -9.77 -24.31 -17.85
CA ASP A 91 -9.20 -25.58 -17.38
C ASP A 91 -9.10 -26.64 -18.49
N ALA A 92 -8.77 -27.88 -18.12
CA ALA A 92 -8.64 -28.99 -19.04
C ALA A 92 -9.97 -29.41 -19.70
N ASP A 93 -11.10 -29.16 -19.03
CA ASP A 93 -12.45 -29.46 -19.52
C ASP A 93 -13.04 -28.29 -20.34
N GLY A 94 -12.35 -27.15 -20.35
CA GLY A 94 -12.74 -25.94 -21.07
C GLY A 94 -13.60 -25.00 -20.23
N GLU A 95 -13.74 -25.25 -18.92
CA GLU A 95 -14.50 -24.40 -18.02
C GLU A 95 -13.70 -23.12 -17.70
N PRO A 96 -14.37 -21.95 -17.59
CA PRO A 96 -13.69 -20.70 -17.29
C PRO A 96 -13.02 -20.70 -15.91
N LEU A 97 -11.79 -20.21 -15.85
CA LEU A 97 -11.10 -19.89 -14.60
C LEU A 97 -11.04 -18.38 -14.40
N GLU A 98 -11.03 -17.95 -13.13
CA GLU A 98 -10.87 -16.54 -12.80
C GLU A 98 -9.55 -15.98 -13.35
N PRO A 99 -9.48 -14.69 -13.69
CA PRO A 99 -8.23 -14.05 -14.05
C PRO A 99 -7.18 -14.04 -12.93
N ILE A 100 -5.93 -13.82 -13.34
CA ILE A 100 -4.82 -13.57 -12.40
C ILE A 100 -4.27 -12.17 -12.62
N LEU A 101 -4.26 -11.35 -11.58
CA LEU A 101 -3.47 -10.13 -11.49
C LEU A 101 -2.03 -10.50 -11.08
N LEU A 102 -1.06 -9.99 -11.83
CA LEU A 102 0.36 -10.14 -11.56
C LEU A 102 0.95 -8.80 -11.10
N THR A 103 1.64 -8.82 -9.97
CA THR A 103 2.44 -7.69 -9.47
C THR A 103 3.86 -8.14 -9.17
N ASN A 104 4.82 -7.23 -9.24
CA ASN A 104 6.19 -7.51 -8.81
C ASN A 104 6.22 -7.72 -7.30
N HIS A 105 6.92 -8.75 -6.84
CA HIS A 105 7.20 -8.90 -5.42
C HIS A 105 8.11 -7.76 -4.96
N LEU A 106 7.67 -7.01 -3.95
CA LEU A 106 8.45 -5.94 -3.36
C LEU A 106 9.59 -6.52 -2.49
N GLN A 107 10.81 -6.49 -3.01
CA GLN A 107 11.99 -7.01 -2.31
C GLN A 107 12.25 -6.28 -0.98
N PHE A 108 12.76 -7.04 0.01
CA PHE A 108 13.09 -6.56 1.35
C PHE A 108 11.91 -5.94 2.13
N SER A 109 10.68 -6.30 1.73
CA SER A 109 9.48 -5.91 2.44
C SER A 109 8.89 -7.07 3.24
N LEU A 110 8.13 -6.76 4.29
CA LEU A 110 7.49 -7.73 5.15
C LEU A 110 6.05 -7.29 5.46
N PRO A 111 5.10 -8.23 5.53
CA PRO A 111 3.77 -7.94 6.06
C PRO A 111 3.85 -7.69 7.57
N TYR A 112 2.91 -6.91 8.11
CA TYR A 112 2.96 -6.49 9.51
C TYR A 112 3.05 -7.68 10.48
N ARG A 113 2.26 -8.76 10.29
CA ARG A 113 2.28 -9.93 11.19
C ARG A 113 3.66 -10.57 11.31
N VAL A 114 4.45 -10.59 10.24
CA VAL A 114 5.82 -11.14 10.29
C VAL A 114 6.74 -10.24 11.09
N LEU A 115 6.56 -8.91 11.00
CA LEU A 115 7.31 -7.98 11.84
C LEU A 115 7.01 -8.21 13.32
N PHE A 116 5.73 -8.29 13.69
CA PHE A 116 5.28 -8.51 15.07
C PHE A 116 5.68 -9.89 15.64
N HIS A 117 5.77 -10.92 14.79
CA HIS A 117 6.16 -12.27 15.21
C HIS A 117 7.54 -12.34 15.89
N TYR A 118 8.50 -11.52 15.45
CA TYR A 118 9.86 -11.52 16.02
C TYR A 118 10.01 -10.64 17.27
N GLY A 119 8.91 -10.07 17.78
CA GLY A 119 8.91 -9.14 18.91
C GLY A 119 9.31 -7.73 18.45
N VAL A 120 8.34 -6.81 18.44
CA VAL A 120 8.54 -5.44 17.99
C VAL A 120 8.51 -4.52 19.21
N ARG A 121 9.61 -3.80 19.43
CA ARG A 121 9.67 -2.78 20.50
C ARG A 121 8.68 -1.64 20.22
N PRO A 122 8.12 -0.98 21.25
CA PRO A 122 7.23 0.16 21.10
C PRO A 122 7.70 1.23 20.09
N ASP A 123 8.98 1.63 20.14
CA ASP A 123 9.53 2.61 19.20
C ASP A 123 9.45 2.15 17.74
N THR A 124 9.59 0.86 17.49
CA THR A 124 9.48 0.28 16.15
C THR A 124 8.03 0.28 15.67
N VAL A 125 7.06 0.00 16.56
CA VAL A 125 5.63 0.14 16.24
C VAL A 125 5.30 1.59 15.88
N SER A 126 5.83 2.55 16.62
CA SER A 126 5.63 3.98 16.32
C SER A 126 6.14 4.34 14.91
N ARG A 127 7.32 3.83 14.51
CA ARG A 127 7.86 4.04 13.15
C ARG A 127 7.05 3.34 12.05
N LEU A 128 6.43 2.19 12.33
CA LEU A 128 5.53 1.54 11.38
C LEU A 128 4.24 2.36 11.18
N ILE A 129 3.70 2.90 12.27
CA ILE A 129 2.56 3.82 12.24
C ILE A 129 2.89 5.06 11.42
N ASP A 130 4.06 5.67 11.63
CA ASP A 130 4.48 6.84 10.84
C ASP A 130 4.54 6.51 9.34
N ALA A 131 5.14 5.38 8.97
CA ALA A 131 5.21 4.94 7.58
C ALA A 131 3.81 4.77 6.96
N MET A 132 2.87 4.16 7.71
CA MET A 132 1.49 3.98 7.27
C MET A 132 0.75 5.32 7.10
N VAL A 133 0.91 6.23 8.05
CA VAL A 133 0.32 7.57 8.00
C VAL A 133 0.83 8.34 6.78
N VAL A 134 2.13 8.27 6.50
CA VAL A 134 2.74 8.88 5.30
C VAL A 134 2.15 8.27 4.02
N LEU A 135 2.02 6.95 3.94
CA LEU A 135 1.38 6.29 2.80
C LEU A 135 -0.06 6.77 2.59
N LEU A 136 -0.87 6.79 3.65
CA LEU A 136 -2.27 7.20 3.58
C LEU A 136 -2.42 8.66 3.15
N VAL A 137 -1.60 9.57 3.68
CA VAL A 137 -1.59 10.98 3.26
C VAL A 137 -1.18 11.10 1.79
N ARG A 138 -0.16 10.38 1.32
CA ARG A 138 0.25 10.39 -0.10
C ARG A 138 -0.87 9.94 -1.02
N LEU A 139 -1.57 8.86 -0.68
CA LEU A 139 -2.73 8.38 -1.43
C LEU A 139 -3.81 9.48 -1.51
N HIS A 140 -4.16 10.09 -0.37
CA HIS A 140 -5.19 11.12 -0.36
C HIS A 140 -4.80 12.41 -1.10
N LEU A 141 -3.51 12.78 -1.11
CA LEU A 141 -3.02 13.96 -1.83
C LEU A 141 -3.18 13.84 -3.35
N ILE A 142 -3.01 12.62 -3.90
CA ILE A 142 -3.19 12.37 -5.33
C ILE A 142 -4.66 12.06 -5.70
N GLY A 143 -5.60 12.27 -4.79
CA GLY A 143 -7.01 12.01 -5.05
C GLY A 143 -7.43 10.54 -4.95
N PHE A 144 -6.59 9.66 -4.38
CA PHE A 144 -6.89 8.23 -4.26
C PHE A 144 -7.58 7.92 -2.93
N ARG A 145 -8.86 7.50 -2.99
CA ARG A 145 -9.60 6.90 -1.87
C ARG A 145 -9.29 5.41 -1.86
N TRP A 146 -8.91 4.86 -0.71
CA TRP A 146 -8.45 3.48 -0.58
C TRP A 146 -9.61 2.48 -0.39
N GLY A 147 -10.56 2.76 0.49
CA GLY A 147 -11.74 1.91 0.70
C GLY A 147 -11.51 0.59 1.46
N ASP A 148 -10.27 0.18 1.73
CA ASP A 148 -9.93 -0.97 2.59
C ASP A 148 -8.61 -0.73 3.34
N VAL A 149 -8.54 0.40 4.06
CA VAL A 149 -7.36 0.80 4.83
C VAL A 149 -7.12 -0.21 5.96
N SER A 150 -6.02 -0.94 5.90
CA SER A 150 -5.63 -1.95 6.89
C SER A 150 -4.12 -2.18 6.90
N LEU A 151 -3.58 -2.74 7.99
CA LEU A 151 -2.18 -3.19 8.06
C LEU A 151 -1.92 -4.41 7.16
N SER A 152 -2.95 -5.25 6.95
CA SER A 152 -2.87 -6.43 6.07
C SER A 152 -2.67 -6.06 4.61
N ASN A 153 -3.17 -4.88 4.19
CA ASN A 153 -3.02 -4.35 2.84
C ASN A 153 -1.77 -3.46 2.67
N VAL A 154 -0.80 -3.58 3.59
CA VAL A 154 0.47 -2.84 3.56
C VAL A 154 1.67 -3.77 3.69
N LEU A 155 2.68 -3.53 2.85
CA LEU A 155 4.02 -4.07 3.04
C LEU A 155 4.96 -3.00 3.57
N PHE A 156 5.79 -3.40 4.53
CA PHE A 156 6.76 -2.52 5.18
C PHE A 156 8.18 -2.89 4.76
N ARG A 157 8.90 -1.92 4.21
CA ARG A 157 10.32 -2.05 3.89
C ARG A 157 11.14 -1.28 4.92
N ARG A 158 12.21 -1.89 5.43
CA ARG A 158 13.17 -1.20 6.31
C ARG A 158 14.00 -0.24 5.47
N ASP A 159 14.14 0.99 5.93
CA ASP A 159 14.92 2.02 5.26
C ASP A 159 15.75 2.82 6.28
N ALA A 160 17.06 2.60 6.31
CA ALA A 160 18.04 3.34 7.13
C ALA A 160 17.63 3.67 8.60
N GLY A 161 16.90 2.76 9.28
CA GLY A 161 16.43 2.94 10.66
C GLY A 161 14.94 3.31 10.78
N CYS A 162 14.32 3.70 9.67
CA CYS A 162 12.90 3.97 9.50
C CYS A 162 12.20 2.82 8.74
N PHE A 163 10.91 3.02 8.47
CA PHE A 163 10.11 2.16 7.59
C PHE A 163 9.49 3.00 6.48
N ALA A 164 9.34 2.38 5.32
CA ALA A 164 8.48 2.83 4.25
C ALA A 164 7.33 1.83 4.09
N ALA A 165 6.12 2.34 3.92
CA ALA A 165 4.90 1.55 3.70
C ALA A 165 4.52 1.60 2.22
N TYR A 166 4.06 0.47 1.70
CA TYR A 166 3.64 0.30 0.32
C TYR A 166 2.26 -0.35 0.27
N LEU A 167 1.37 0.23 -0.52
CA LEU A 167 0.07 -0.34 -0.81
C LEU A 167 0.22 -1.66 -1.60
N VAL A 168 -0.44 -2.73 -1.17
CA VAL A 168 -0.49 -3.98 -1.95
C VAL A 168 -1.82 -4.29 -2.59
N ASP A 169 -2.91 -3.78 -2.02
CA ASP A 169 -4.27 -4.08 -2.46
C ASP A 169 -5.02 -2.79 -2.77
N ALA A 170 -5.35 -2.60 -4.04
CA ALA A 170 -6.09 -1.44 -4.53
C ALA A 170 -7.50 -1.82 -5.02
N GLU A 171 -7.97 -3.03 -4.70
CA GLU A 171 -9.25 -3.62 -5.15
C GLU A 171 -10.46 -2.70 -4.93
N THR A 172 -10.55 -2.07 -3.77
CA THR A 172 -11.64 -1.18 -3.37
C THR A 172 -11.35 0.30 -3.65
N GLY A 173 -10.22 0.59 -4.31
CA GLY A 173 -9.73 1.95 -4.49
C GLY A 173 -10.52 2.72 -5.55
N GLU A 174 -10.54 4.04 -5.40
CA GLU A 174 -11.12 4.97 -6.37
C GLU A 174 -10.20 6.17 -6.54
N LEU A 175 -9.99 6.58 -7.79
CA LEU A 175 -9.21 7.77 -8.12
C LEU A 175 -10.15 8.91 -8.53
N HIS A 176 -9.99 10.06 -7.88
CA HIS A 176 -10.73 11.29 -8.10
C HIS A 176 -9.75 12.42 -8.43
N ASP A 177 -10.19 13.50 -9.08
CA ASP A 177 -9.34 14.68 -9.31
C ASP A 177 -8.83 15.28 -7.99
N ARG A 178 -9.69 15.26 -6.97
CA ARG A 178 -9.35 15.59 -5.58
C ARG A 178 -10.33 14.91 -4.64
N LEU A 179 -9.84 14.37 -3.53
CA LEU A 179 -10.73 13.86 -2.50
C LEU A 179 -11.46 15.00 -1.78
N THR A 180 -12.71 14.74 -1.44
CA THR A 180 -13.48 15.51 -0.47
C THR A 180 -13.06 15.15 0.95
N ASP A 181 -13.33 16.05 1.90
CA ASP A 181 -13.10 15.77 3.32
C ASP A 181 -13.91 14.56 3.80
N GLY A 182 -15.12 14.36 3.27
CA GLY A 182 -15.97 13.21 3.59
C GLY A 182 -15.37 11.88 3.11
N GLN A 183 -14.78 11.83 1.91
CA GLN A 183 -14.10 10.63 1.42
C GLN A 183 -12.88 10.27 2.27
N ARG A 184 -12.07 11.28 2.65
CA ARG A 184 -10.92 11.06 3.55
C ARG A 184 -11.35 10.62 4.94
N ALA A 185 -12.39 11.23 5.50
CA ALA A 185 -12.95 10.86 6.79
C ALA A 185 -13.47 9.41 6.77
N HIS A 186 -14.09 8.98 5.68
CA HIS A 186 -14.56 7.62 5.52
C HIS A 186 -13.42 6.59 5.49
N ASP A 187 -12.33 6.86 4.77
CA ASP A 187 -11.13 6.00 4.82
C ASP A 187 -10.53 5.94 6.23
N MET A 188 -10.57 7.03 7.00
CA MET A 188 -10.14 7.03 8.41
C MET A 188 -11.07 6.21 9.32
N GLU A 189 -12.38 6.22 9.08
CA GLU A 189 -13.33 5.37 9.81
C GLU A 189 -13.07 3.88 9.55
N ILE A 190 -12.83 3.52 8.29
CA ILE A 190 -12.43 2.15 7.90
C ILE A 190 -11.12 1.77 8.58
N ALA A 191 -10.11 2.64 8.50
CA ALA A 191 -8.82 2.45 9.14
C ALA A 191 -8.97 2.21 10.65
N ARG A 192 -9.80 3.01 11.33
CA ARG A 192 -10.06 2.87 12.77
C ARG A 192 -10.55 1.47 13.11
N VAL A 193 -11.53 0.95 12.39
CA VAL A 193 -12.13 -0.36 12.67
C VAL A 193 -11.17 -1.50 12.33
N ASN A 194 -10.60 -1.48 11.12
CA ASN A 194 -9.74 -2.54 10.62
C ASN A 194 -8.46 -2.66 11.46
N ILE A 195 -7.74 -1.54 11.66
CA ILE A 195 -6.45 -1.53 12.35
C ILE A 195 -6.62 -1.84 13.84
N PHE A 196 -7.72 -1.39 14.46
CA PHE A 196 -8.04 -1.76 15.85
C PHE A 196 -8.19 -3.28 15.98
N GLY A 197 -8.92 -3.92 15.06
CA GLY A 197 -9.05 -5.37 15.02
C GLY A 197 -7.71 -6.08 14.83
N GLU A 198 -6.89 -5.59 13.90
CA GLU A 198 -5.56 -6.16 13.63
C GLU A 198 -4.58 -6.03 14.80
N PHE A 199 -4.61 -4.93 15.56
CA PHE A 199 -3.83 -4.80 16.79
C PHE A 199 -4.39 -5.66 17.93
N SER A 200 -5.70 -5.75 18.05
CA SER A 200 -6.35 -6.61 19.05
C SER A 200 -6.03 -8.09 18.82
N ASP A 201 -5.96 -8.53 17.56
CA ASP A 201 -5.50 -9.86 17.18
C ASP A 201 -4.05 -10.12 17.60
N LEU A 202 -3.18 -9.12 17.42
CA LEU A 202 -1.77 -9.22 17.84
C LEU A 202 -1.65 -9.29 19.36
N GLU A 203 -2.44 -8.50 20.09
CA GLU A 203 -2.51 -8.53 21.55
C GLU A 203 -2.98 -9.90 22.06
N ALA A 204 -4.11 -10.39 21.54
CA ALA A 204 -4.65 -11.70 21.90
C ALA A 204 -3.70 -12.86 21.57
N GLY A 205 -2.90 -12.71 20.51
CA GLY A 205 -1.84 -13.65 20.12
C GLY A 205 -0.55 -13.54 20.94
N GLY A 206 -0.44 -12.59 21.87
CA GLY A 206 0.78 -12.33 22.63
C GLY A 206 1.94 -11.79 21.78
N LEU A 207 1.63 -11.17 20.64
CA LEU A 207 2.59 -10.60 19.69
C LEU A 207 2.72 -9.08 19.81
N LEU A 208 1.79 -8.43 20.51
CA LEU A 208 1.85 -7.01 20.85
C LEU A 208 2.51 -6.83 22.23
N ASP A 209 3.37 -5.82 22.36
CA ASP A 209 3.96 -5.45 23.65
C ASP A 209 2.85 -5.02 24.64
N PRO A 210 2.81 -5.54 25.88
CA PRO A 210 1.77 -5.20 26.86
C PRO A 210 1.67 -3.71 27.23
N ALA A 211 2.71 -2.91 26.93
CA ALA A 211 2.67 -1.46 27.11
C ALA A 211 1.90 -0.72 26.00
N LEU A 212 1.56 -1.40 24.90
CA LEU A 212 0.86 -0.81 23.77
C LEU A 212 -0.63 -1.17 23.83
N ASP A 213 -1.46 -0.15 23.95
CA ASP A 213 -2.90 -0.30 23.89
C ASP A 213 -3.40 -0.15 22.43
N PRO A 214 -4.13 -1.13 21.87
CA PRO A 214 -4.65 -1.07 20.50
C PRO A 214 -5.48 0.20 20.20
N LEU A 215 -6.28 0.67 21.16
CA LEU A 215 -7.12 1.84 20.96
C LEU A 215 -6.28 3.13 20.92
N GLU A 216 -5.29 3.27 21.79
CA GLU A 216 -4.35 4.40 21.79
C GLU A 216 -3.47 4.41 20.52
N LEU A 217 -3.05 3.25 20.01
CA LEU A 217 -2.34 3.15 18.73
C LEU A 217 -3.19 3.71 17.57
N VAL A 218 -4.47 3.34 17.51
CA VAL A 218 -5.39 3.85 16.47
C VAL A 218 -5.62 5.36 16.62
N LYS A 219 -5.85 5.87 17.84
CA LYS A 219 -5.95 7.33 18.07
C LYS A 219 -4.68 8.07 17.64
N THR A 220 -3.52 7.45 17.83
CA THR A 220 -2.24 7.99 17.40
C THR A 220 -2.17 8.10 15.87
N ILE A 221 -2.61 7.07 15.13
CA ILE A 221 -2.71 7.10 13.67
C ILE A 221 -3.58 8.27 13.21
N GLU A 222 -4.77 8.44 13.81
CA GLU A 222 -5.70 9.51 13.45
C GLU A 222 -5.13 10.90 13.72
N THR A 223 -4.50 11.08 14.88
CA THR A 223 -3.87 12.35 15.27
C THR A 223 -2.76 12.71 14.30
N ARG A 224 -1.82 11.78 14.06
CA ARG A 224 -0.68 11.99 13.17
C ARG A 224 -1.11 12.22 11.72
N TYR A 225 -2.13 11.50 11.25
CA TYR A 225 -2.71 11.73 9.93
C TYR A 225 -3.27 13.14 9.78
N ASN A 226 -4.07 13.61 10.75
CA ASN A 226 -4.66 14.95 10.69
C ASN A 226 -3.59 16.05 10.80
N GLU A 227 -2.58 15.86 11.65
CA GLU A 227 -1.44 16.78 11.78
C GLU A 227 -0.66 16.88 10.46
N LEU A 228 -0.27 15.73 9.88
CA LEU A 228 0.49 15.70 8.63
C LEU A 228 -0.33 16.24 7.46
N TRP A 229 -1.62 15.87 7.36
CA TRP A 229 -2.51 16.39 6.34
C TRP A 229 -2.61 17.91 6.44
N LYS A 230 -2.87 18.44 7.64
CA LYS A 230 -2.93 19.88 7.87
C LYS A 230 -1.61 20.57 7.50
N GLU A 231 -0.47 20.00 7.91
CA GLU A 231 0.86 20.54 7.58
C GLU A 231 1.11 20.57 6.05
N LEU A 232 0.54 19.65 5.28
CA LEU A 232 0.71 19.58 3.83
C LEU A 232 -0.29 20.44 3.05
N THR A 233 -1.54 20.56 3.53
CA THR A 233 -2.60 21.23 2.76
C THR A 233 -2.98 22.62 3.26
N SER A 234 -2.47 23.06 4.41
CA SER A 234 -2.75 24.42 4.90
C SER A 234 -1.95 25.44 4.10
N ALA A 235 -2.65 26.47 3.61
CA ALA A 235 -2.02 27.72 3.23
C ALA A 235 -1.56 28.42 4.51
N GLU A 236 -0.26 28.67 4.63
CA GLU A 236 0.31 29.45 5.73
C GLU A 236 0.82 30.76 5.15
N GLU A 237 0.25 31.88 5.62
CA GLU A 237 0.80 33.21 5.41
C GLU A 237 1.92 33.43 6.44
N PHE A 238 3.10 33.83 5.98
CA PHE A 238 4.25 34.10 6.85
C PHE A 238 4.72 35.53 6.64
N LEU A 239 5.10 36.19 7.74
CA LEU A 239 5.87 37.42 7.66
C LEU A 239 7.33 37.09 7.35
N ASP A 240 8.07 37.99 6.71
CA ASP A 240 9.51 37.83 6.40
C ASP A 240 10.37 37.43 7.62
N SER A 241 9.97 37.84 8.83
CA SER A 241 10.65 37.45 10.08
C SER A 241 10.49 35.97 10.47
N GLU A 242 9.59 35.24 9.82
CA GLU A 242 9.20 33.87 10.15
C GLU A 242 9.77 32.82 9.17
N MET A 243 10.73 33.21 8.32
CA MET A 243 11.41 32.32 7.35
C MET A 243 11.97 31.02 7.97
N HIS A 244 12.39 31.06 9.24
CA HIS A 244 12.84 29.89 9.98
C HIS A 244 11.76 28.81 10.17
N ARG A 245 10.46 29.18 10.17
CA ARG A 245 9.34 28.24 10.24
C ARG A 245 9.17 27.47 8.94
N LEU A 246 9.32 28.16 7.81
CA LEU A 246 9.29 27.56 6.47
C LEU A 246 10.42 26.54 6.32
N GLU A 247 11.67 26.90 6.68
CA GLU A 247 12.80 25.96 6.66
C GLU A 247 12.57 24.74 7.56
N GLY A 248 11.97 24.93 8.73
CA GLY A 248 11.59 23.85 9.63
C GLY A 248 10.56 22.90 9.02
N ARG A 249 9.54 23.45 8.35
CA ARG A 249 8.51 22.68 7.62
C ARG A 249 9.13 21.87 6.48
N VAL A 250 9.98 22.49 5.65
CA VAL A 250 10.70 21.81 4.56
C VAL A 250 11.52 20.64 5.09
N ARG A 251 12.29 20.84 6.18
CA ARG A 251 13.12 19.77 6.77
C ARG A 251 12.30 18.60 7.29
N ARG A 252 11.17 18.86 7.96
CA ARG A 252 10.27 17.80 8.46
C ARG A 252 9.66 17.00 7.32
N LEU A 253 9.18 17.66 6.27
CA LEU A 253 8.58 17.01 5.11
C LEU A 253 9.61 16.20 4.30
N ASN A 254 10.82 16.73 4.10
CA ASN A 254 11.92 16.00 3.49
C ASN A 254 12.31 14.76 4.30
N ALA A 255 12.28 14.83 5.64
CA ALA A 255 12.53 13.67 6.50
C ALA A 255 11.45 12.57 6.37
N LEU A 256 10.24 12.93 5.94
CA LEU A 256 9.14 12.01 5.61
C LEU A 256 9.14 11.61 4.11
N GLY A 257 10.18 12.01 3.37
CA GLY A 257 10.38 11.67 1.96
C GLY A 257 9.46 12.41 0.99
N PHE A 258 8.79 13.49 1.42
CA PHE A 258 8.08 14.38 0.51
C PHE A 258 9.10 15.27 -0.19
N ASP A 259 9.06 15.32 -1.52
CA ASP A 259 9.84 16.30 -2.27
C ASP A 259 9.11 17.64 -2.23
N VAL A 260 9.69 18.60 -1.52
CA VAL A 260 9.09 19.93 -1.34
C VAL A 260 9.70 20.98 -2.28
N ALA A 261 10.24 20.55 -3.42
CA ALA A 261 10.90 21.40 -4.40
C ALA A 261 10.01 22.49 -5.04
N GLU A 262 8.69 22.43 -4.87
CA GLU A 262 7.74 23.43 -5.41
C GLU A 262 6.94 24.10 -4.29
N PHE A 263 7.59 24.93 -3.47
CA PHE A 263 6.84 25.96 -2.75
C PHE A 263 6.59 27.12 -3.70
N ASP A 264 5.35 27.27 -4.14
CA ASP A 264 4.89 28.44 -4.90
C ASP A 264 4.74 29.61 -3.92
N ILE A 265 5.84 30.31 -3.66
CA ILE A 265 5.86 31.50 -2.79
C ILE A 265 5.23 32.64 -3.58
N THR A 266 3.97 32.93 -3.29
CA THR A 266 3.28 34.11 -3.80
C THR A 266 3.35 35.21 -2.76
N THR A 267 4.16 36.23 -3.03
CA THR A 267 4.26 37.41 -2.17
C THR A 267 3.05 38.32 -2.43
N SER A 268 2.27 38.60 -1.39
CA SER A 268 1.18 39.58 -1.49
C SER A 268 1.75 41.00 -1.66
N SER A 269 1.02 41.89 -2.34
CA SER A 269 1.45 43.28 -2.59
C SER A 269 1.62 44.12 -1.32
N ASP A 270 1.17 43.60 -0.18
CA ASP A 270 1.05 44.34 1.06
C ASP A 270 2.13 43.96 2.09
N GLY A 271 3.03 43.02 1.74
CA GLY A 271 4.10 42.52 2.61
C GLY A 271 3.68 41.32 3.43
#